data_AF-A0AAV2REZ7-F1
#
_entry.id   AF-A0AAV2REZ7-F1
#
_cell.length_a   1.000
_cell.length_b   1.000
_cell.length_c   1.000
_cell.angle_alpha   90.00
_cell.angle_beta   90.00
_cell.angle_gamma   90.00
#
_symmetry.space_group_name_H-M   'P 1'
#
loop_
_entity.id
_entity.type
_entity.pdbx_description
1 polymer ?
#
loop_
_entity_poly.entity_id
_entity_poly.type
_entity_poly.pdbx_seq_one_letter_code
_entity_poly.pdbx_strand_id
1 'polypeptide(L)'
;VVVRRNDPATLNCAATGASRTRWFRDGDEITTTSDDGRSHRVLLPSGSLFFLRVTSSRRDSDAGTYWCVASNSYGATRSNNATLTIASLGDDFQNQPRSEYKANVGSTLRLPCRP
;
A
#
# COMPACT_ATOMS: atom_id res chain seq x y z
N VAL A 1 -0.36 -5.12 -2.56
CA VAL A 1 -1.48 -4.24 -2.18
C VAL A 1 -1.20 -2.86 -2.72
N VAL A 2 -2.13 -2.25 -3.46
CA VAL A 2 -1.96 -0.91 -4.04
C VAL A 2 -2.98 0.02 -3.39
N VAL A 3 -2.55 1.15 -2.81
CA VAL A 3 -3.42 2.06 -2.03
C VAL A 3 -3.10 3.50 -2.36
N ARG A 4 -4.10 4.37 -2.45
CA ARG A 4 -3.86 5.81 -2.66
C ARG A 4 -3.26 6.44 -1.41
N ARG A 5 -2.46 7.48 -1.61
CA ARG A 5 -1.92 8.28 -0.51
C ARG A 5 -3.08 8.86 0.32
N ASN A 6 -2.93 8.81 1.64
CA ASN A 6 -3.91 9.21 2.66
C ASN A 6 -5.14 8.32 2.84
N ASP A 7 -5.33 7.30 1.99
CA ASP A 7 -6.40 6.31 2.20
C ASP A 7 -5.97 5.29 3.26
N PRO A 8 -6.91 4.72 4.03
CA PRO A 8 -6.61 3.64 4.97
C PRO A 8 -6.28 2.34 4.23
N ALA A 9 -5.50 1.48 4.89
CA ALA A 9 -5.12 0.18 4.36
C ALA A 9 -5.02 -0.88 5.46
N THR A 10 -5.24 -2.14 5.11
CA THR A 10 -4.97 -3.27 6.02
C THR A 10 -4.10 -4.30 5.32
N LEU A 11 -3.03 -4.72 5.99
CA LEU A 11 -2.29 -5.92 5.65
C LEU A 11 -2.74 -7.04 6.58
N ASN A 12 -3.44 -8.02 6.01
CA ASN A 12 -3.99 -9.13 6.78
C ASN A 12 -2.89 -10.13 7.14
N CYS A 13 -2.87 -10.55 8.40
CA CYS A 13 -2.07 -11.66 8.88
C CYS A 13 -2.94 -12.49 9.82
N ALA A 14 -2.98 -13.80 9.60
CA ALA A 14 -3.74 -14.74 10.40
C ALA A 14 -2.88 -15.97 10.69
N ALA A 15 -2.81 -16.35 11.96
CA ALA A 15 -2.10 -17.54 12.43
C ALA A 15 -2.87 -18.18 13.58
N THR A 16 -3.13 -19.48 13.48
CA THR A 16 -3.84 -20.23 14.51
C THR A 16 -2.95 -20.43 15.74
N GLY A 17 -3.47 -20.13 16.93
CA GLY A 17 -2.75 -20.34 18.20
C GLY A 17 -1.57 -19.38 18.43
N ALA A 18 -1.50 -18.27 17.69
CA ALA A 18 -0.52 -17.22 17.94
C ALA A 18 -0.94 -16.35 19.12
N SER A 19 -0.03 -16.12 20.07
CA SER A 19 -0.25 -15.21 21.20
C SER A 19 0.31 -13.82 20.96
N ARG A 20 1.27 -13.68 20.03
CA ARG A 20 1.88 -12.39 19.65
C ARG A 20 2.17 -12.36 18.15
N THR A 21 1.89 -11.22 17.54
CA THR A 21 2.23 -10.94 16.12
C THR A 21 3.09 -9.69 16.05
N ARG A 22 4.17 -9.74 15.26
CA ARG A 22 5.03 -8.59 14.96
C ARG A 22 5.08 -8.37 13.46
N TRP A 23 5.26 -7.13 13.03
CA TRP A 23 5.36 -6.77 11.63
C TRP A 23 6.72 -6.20 11.30
N PHE A 24 7.19 -6.51 10.11
CA PHE A 24 8.44 -6.04 9.57
C PHE A 24 8.21 -5.41 8.20
N ARG A 25 9.01 -4.40 7.89
CA ARG A 25 9.07 -3.76 6.57
C ARG A 25 10.52 -3.64 6.15
N ASP A 26 10.86 -4.20 5.00
CA ASP A 26 12.19 -4.09 4.37
C ASP A 26 13.39 -4.46 5.26
N GLY A 27 13.14 -5.24 6.32
CA GLY A 27 14.14 -5.73 7.26
C GLY A 27 13.91 -5.28 8.69
N ASP A 28 13.23 -4.14 8.88
CA ASP A 28 13.07 -3.49 10.17
C ASP A 28 11.71 -3.79 10.80
N GLU A 29 11.70 -3.95 12.13
CA GLU A 29 10.45 -4.11 12.89
C GLU A 29 9.67 -2.79 12.90
N ILE A 30 8.35 -2.87 12.72
CA ILE A 30 7.49 -1.70 12.59
C ILE A 30 7.02 -1.23 13.96
N THR A 31 7.26 0.05 14.25
CA THR A 31 6.64 0.76 15.38
C THR A 31 5.15 0.98 15.13
N THR A 32 4.32 0.48 16.05
CA THR A 32 2.87 0.65 16.02
C THR A 32 2.40 1.55 17.16
N THR A 33 1.10 1.81 17.24
CA THR A 33 0.49 2.61 18.32
C THR A 33 0.74 2.07 19.72
N SER A 34 1.07 0.77 19.87
CA SER A 34 1.45 0.21 21.18
C SER A 34 2.84 0.65 21.63
N ASP A 35 3.72 0.97 20.69
CA ASP A 35 5.11 1.36 20.94
C ASP A 35 5.25 2.90 21.00
N ASP A 36 4.57 3.59 20.09
CA ASP A 36 4.47 5.05 20.04
C ASP A 36 3.03 5.46 19.71
N GLY A 37 2.35 6.11 20.67
CA GLY A 37 0.97 6.58 20.52
C GLY A 37 0.77 7.62 19.39
N ARG A 38 1.84 8.15 18.80
CA ARG A 38 1.78 9.04 17.62
C ARG A 38 1.83 8.29 16.29
N SER A 39 2.14 7.00 16.29
CA SER A 39 2.18 6.18 15.07
C SER A 39 0.81 6.12 14.39
N HIS A 40 0.77 6.22 13.06
CA HIS A 40 -0.44 6.00 12.28
C HIS A 40 -0.71 4.53 11.94
N ARG A 41 0.14 3.63 12.44
CA ARG A 41 0.13 2.19 12.18
C ARG A 41 -0.38 1.48 13.44
N VAL A 42 -1.48 0.74 13.31
CA VAL A 42 -2.19 0.09 14.41
C VAL A 42 -2.08 -1.42 14.24
N LEU A 43 -1.61 -2.12 15.28
CA LEU A 43 -1.70 -3.57 15.34
C LEU A 43 -3.09 -3.97 15.83
N LEU A 44 -3.87 -4.64 14.98
CA LEU A 44 -5.20 -5.12 15.34
C LEU A 44 -5.11 -6.39 16.21
N PRO A 45 -6.13 -6.68 17.05
CA PRO A 45 -6.18 -7.92 17.82
C PRO A 45 -6.10 -9.20 16.98
N SER A 46 -6.51 -9.13 15.71
CA SER A 46 -6.38 -10.22 14.75
C SER A 46 -4.93 -10.52 14.33
N GLY A 47 -3.96 -9.69 14.70
CA GLY A 47 -2.57 -9.72 14.22
C GLY A 47 -2.35 -8.97 12.90
N SER A 48 -3.41 -8.41 12.31
CA SER A 48 -3.32 -7.63 11.07
C SER A 48 -2.77 -6.21 11.32
N LEU A 49 -2.02 -5.67 10.37
CA LEU A 49 -1.49 -4.30 10.43
C LEU A 49 -2.44 -3.34 9.72
N PHE A 50 -2.98 -2.38 10.45
CA PHE A 50 -3.88 -1.36 9.93
C PHE A 50 -3.17 -0.01 9.84
N PHE A 51 -3.30 0.66 8.71
CA PHE A 51 -2.80 2.01 8.50
C PHE A 51 -4.01 2.95 8.55
N LEU A 52 -4.00 3.90 9.49
CA LEU A 52 -5.02 4.95 9.55
C LEU A 52 -5.04 5.78 8.25
N ARG A 53 -3.85 6.00 7.69
CA ARG A 53 -3.62 6.64 6.39
C ARG A 53 -2.28 6.16 5.85
N VAL A 54 -2.21 5.84 4.56
CA VAL A 54 -0.94 5.47 3.91
C VAL A 54 -0.15 6.74 3.59
N THR A 55 1.06 6.86 4.13
CA THR A 55 1.93 8.03 3.93
C THR A 55 2.94 7.79 2.79
N SER A 56 3.15 8.83 1.99
CA SER A 56 4.24 8.90 1.00
C SER A 56 4.86 10.28 1.08
N SER A 57 6.06 10.36 1.62
CA SER A 57 6.86 11.57 1.71
C SER A 57 8.35 11.21 1.65
N ARG A 58 9.21 12.21 1.45
CA ARG A 58 10.67 11.99 1.45
C ARG A 58 11.24 11.50 2.79
N ARG A 59 10.54 11.77 3.90
CA ARG A 59 11.02 11.43 5.25
C ARG A 59 10.37 10.18 5.83
N ASP A 60 9.13 9.90 5.44
CA ASP A 60 8.37 8.74 5.87
C ASP A 60 7.47 8.28 4.72
N SER A 61 7.61 7.00 4.36
CA SER A 61 6.85 6.32 3.32
C SER A 61 6.43 4.96 3.86
N ASP A 62 5.18 4.60 3.64
CA ASP A 62 4.65 3.26 3.92
C ASP A 62 4.84 2.30 2.74
N ALA A 63 5.37 2.74 1.61
CA ALA A 63 5.71 1.81 0.53
C ALA A 63 6.84 0.87 0.99
N GLY A 64 6.72 -0.42 0.69
CA GLY A 64 7.73 -1.41 1.08
C GLY A 64 7.25 -2.85 1.00
N THR A 65 8.13 -3.78 1.33
CA THR A 65 7.82 -5.22 1.43
C THR A 65 7.65 -5.61 2.88
N TYR A 66 6.48 -6.16 3.20
CA TYR A 66 6.04 -6.46 4.55
C TYR A 66 5.95 -7.96 4.79
N TRP A 67 6.18 -8.38 6.03
CA TRP A 67 5.82 -9.72 6.51
C TRP A 67 5.48 -9.64 8.00
N CYS A 68 4.63 -10.57 8.46
CA CYS A 68 4.36 -10.74 9.88
C CYS A 68 5.12 -11.97 10.41
N VAL A 69 5.47 -11.92 11.69
CA VAL A 69 5.97 -13.05 12.47
C VAL A 69 4.97 -13.30 13.59
N ALA A 70 4.32 -14.46 13.54
CA ALA A 70 3.39 -14.93 14.56
C ALA A 70 4.11 -15.91 15.49
N SER A 71 3.99 -15.72 16.79
CA SER A 71 4.68 -16.54 17.80
C SER A 71 3.76 -17.01 18.92
N ASN A 72 4.09 -18.15 19.49
CA ASN A 72 3.52 -18.70 20.72
C ASN A 72 4.61 -19.39 21.56
N SER A 73 4.23 -20.12 22.61
CA SER A 73 5.18 -20.82 23.50
C SER A 73 6.00 -21.91 22.82
N TYR A 74 5.57 -22.39 21.65
CA TYR A 74 6.22 -23.49 20.93
C TYR A 74 7.16 -23.00 19.81
N GLY A 75 7.06 -21.73 19.42
CA GLY A 75 7.95 -21.17 18.40
C GLY A 75 7.34 -19.96 17.70
N ALA A 76 7.92 -19.65 16.54
CA ALA A 76 7.50 -18.54 15.69
C ALA A 76 7.48 -18.96 14.21
N THR A 77 6.54 -18.43 13.46
CA THR A 77 6.43 -18.63 12.01
C THR A 77 6.32 -17.28 11.29
N ARG A 78 6.92 -17.20 10.11
CA ARG A 78 6.94 -15.99 9.27
C ARG A 78 5.97 -16.17 8.10
N SER A 79 5.19 -15.14 7.80
CA SER A 79 4.31 -15.13 6.63
C SER A 79 5.08 -14.98 5.31
N ASN A 80 4.37 -15.20 4.21
CA ASN A 80 4.82 -14.74 2.90
C ASN A 80 4.96 -13.20 2.89
N ASN A 81 5.77 -12.70 1.96
CA ASN A 81 5.93 -11.28 1.74
C ASN A 81 4.70 -10.67 1.06
N ALA A 82 4.33 -9.47 1.46
CA ALA A 82 3.32 -8.64 0.83
C ALA A 82 3.89 -7.25 0.54
N THR A 83 3.86 -6.81 -0.72
CA THR A 83 4.34 -5.47 -1.08
C THR A 83 3.20 -4.46 -1.00
N LEU A 84 3.40 -3.37 -0.26
CA LEU A 84 2.52 -2.21 -0.24
C LEU A 84 3.07 -1.17 -1.21
N THR A 85 2.29 -0.85 -2.24
CA THR A 85 2.62 0.16 -3.25
C THR A 85 1.64 1.30 -3.15
N ILE A 86 2.14 2.52 -3.21
CA ILE A 86 1.30 3.72 -3.12
C ILE A 86 0.92 4.12 -4.54
N ALA A 87 -0.38 4.17 -4.81
CA ALA A 87 -0.90 4.57 -6.09
C ALA A 87 -0.50 6.02 -6.39
N SER A 88 0.07 6.24 -7.56
CA SER A 88 0.38 7.55 -8.11
C SER A 88 -0.27 7.70 -9.48
N LEU A 89 -0.88 8.85 -9.72
CA LEU A 89 -1.33 9.26 -11.04
C LEU A 89 -0.44 10.45 -11.46
N GLY A 90 0.07 10.43 -12.69
CA GLY A 90 0.78 11.59 -13.23
C GLY A 90 -0.20 12.75 -13.41
N ASP A 91 0.28 13.98 -13.22
CA ASP A 91 -0.52 15.17 -13.44
C ASP A 91 -0.73 15.44 -14.94
N ASP A 92 0.24 15.03 -15.76
CA ASP A 92 0.23 15.20 -17.21
C ASP A 92 -0.03 13.88 -17.94
N PHE A 93 -0.85 13.99 -18.98
CA PHE A 93 -1.05 12.91 -19.94
C PHE A 93 0.22 12.74 -20.79
N GLN A 94 0.68 11.51 -20.95
CA GLN A 94 1.78 11.21 -21.86
C GLN A 94 1.48 11.61 -23.31
N ASN A 95 0.20 11.52 -23.73
CA ASN A 95 -0.27 12.05 -25.00
C ASN A 95 -1.65 12.69 -24.84
N GLN A 96 -1.75 13.99 -25.11
CA GLN A 96 -3.01 14.71 -25.16
C GLN A 96 -3.59 14.72 -26.58
N PRO A 97 -4.91 14.59 -26.74
CA PRO A 97 -5.56 14.87 -28.02
C PRO A 97 -5.35 16.34 -28.39
N ARG A 98 -5.20 16.60 -29.70
CA ARG A 98 -5.03 17.96 -30.22
C ARG A 98 -6.31 18.77 -30.03
N SER A 99 -6.19 20.09 -30.00
CA SER A 99 -7.33 21.01 -29.91
C SER A 99 -8.21 21.03 -31.17
N GLU A 100 -7.68 20.58 -32.32
CA GLU A 100 -8.41 20.56 -33.58
C GLU A 100 -8.07 19.31 -34.41
N TYR A 101 -9.11 18.75 -35.04
CA TYR A 101 -9.00 17.66 -36.01
C TYR A 101 -9.92 17.94 -37.21
N LYS A 102 -9.40 17.73 -38.41
CA LYS A 102 -10.15 17.88 -39.67
C LYS A 102 -10.45 16.51 -40.25
N ALA A 103 -11.71 16.27 -40.61
CA ALA A 103 -12.18 14.99 -41.16
C ALA A 103 -13.24 15.23 -42.24
N ASN A 104 -13.32 14.29 -43.19
CA ASN A 104 -14.34 14.32 -44.24
C ASN A 104 -15.66 13.73 -43.72
N VAL A 105 -16.78 14.19 -44.25
CA VAL A 105 -18.10 13.62 -43.94
C VAL A 105 -18.12 12.13 -44.27
N GLY A 106 -18.57 11.30 -43.32
CA GLY A 106 -18.60 9.85 -43.44
C GLY A 106 -17.29 9.13 -43.05
N SER A 107 -16.22 9.86 -42.72
CA SER A 107 -14.98 9.25 -42.22
C SER A 107 -15.00 9.04 -40.70
N THR A 108 -14.28 8.02 -40.24
CA THR A 108 -14.06 7.78 -38.80
C THR A 108 -12.84 8.53 -38.32
N LEU A 109 -13.01 9.37 -37.31
CA LEU A 109 -11.92 10.09 -36.65
C LEU A 109 -11.52 9.39 -35.35
N ARG A 110 -10.22 9.18 -35.13
CA ARG A 110 -9.66 8.59 -33.89
C ARG A 110 -8.81 9.62 -33.16
N LEU A 111 -9.16 9.88 -31.91
CA LEU A 111 -8.50 10.84 -31.03
C LEU A 111 -7.60 10.05 -30.06
N PRO A 112 -6.30 9.85 -30.37
CA PRO A 112 -5.42 9.11 -29.49
C PRO A 112 -5.19 9.90 -28.20
N CYS A 113 -5.23 9.19 -27.08
CA CYS A 113 -4.95 9.73 -25.76
C CYS A 113 -4.17 8.67 -24.98
N ARG A 114 -3.16 9.08 -24.21
CA ARG A 114 -2.46 8.22 -23.28
C ARG A 114 -2.36 8.93 -21.93
N PRO A 115 -3.10 8.48 -20.91
CA PRO A 115 -2.94 8.97 -19.55
C PRO A 115 -1.54 8.67 -19.02
#